data_AF-A0A3A8F736-F1
#
_entry.id   AF-A0A3A8F736-F1
#
_cell.length_a   1.000
_cell.length_b   1.000
_cell.length_c   1.000
_cell.angle_alpha   90.00
_cell.angle_beta   90.00
_cell.angle_gamma   90.00
#
_symmetry.space_group_name_H-M   'P 1'
#
loop_
_entity.id
_entity.type
_entity.pdbx_description
1 polymer ?
#
loop_
_entity_poly.entity_id
_entity_poly.type
_entity_poly.pdbx_seq_one_letter_code
_entity_poly.pdbx_strand_id
1 'polypeptide(L)'
;MFVGPRATHYAQALQHSTGFSWAGLLFGGYWLLYRKMYAQFFLLLAVLFFLGMIGAIIGLPWPVLLLVSLLPHVVYGCVGSHLYTRFVQDKVSAYQRSPKYSPQVFAESGGTSWSQPILWLFIQLITVWMLTTPFLRY
;
A
#
# COMPACT_ATOMS: atom_id res chain seq x y z
N MET A 1 -3.65 10.31 -21.74
CA MET A 1 -3.58 9.09 -22.57
C MET A 1 -2.77 8.05 -21.82
N PHE A 2 -3.36 6.87 -21.57
CA PHE A 2 -2.61 5.74 -21.01
C PHE A 2 -1.60 5.23 -22.04
N VAL A 3 -0.41 4.86 -21.59
CA VAL A 3 0.70 4.43 -22.46
C VAL A 3 1.03 2.98 -22.14
N GLY A 4 1.27 2.18 -23.18
CA GLY A 4 1.74 0.80 -23.09
C GLY A 4 0.70 -0.26 -23.51
N PRO A 5 1.09 -1.55 -23.52
CA PRO A 5 0.28 -2.64 -24.12
C PRO A 5 -1.08 -2.86 -23.44
N ARG A 6 -1.22 -2.44 -22.18
CA ARG A 6 -2.44 -2.60 -21.36
C ARG A 6 -3.23 -1.31 -21.18
N ALA A 7 -2.91 -0.26 -21.94
CA ALA A 7 -3.51 1.07 -21.80
C ALA A 7 -5.04 1.07 -21.90
N THR A 8 -5.59 0.32 -22.86
CA THR A 8 -7.04 0.18 -23.08
C THR A 8 -7.73 -0.55 -21.93
N HIS A 9 -7.12 -1.62 -21.43
CA HIS A 9 -7.62 -2.36 -20.26
C HIS A 9 -7.66 -1.46 -19.02
N TYR A 10 -6.65 -0.63 -18.79
CA TYR A 10 -6.67 0.33 -17.68
C TYR A 10 -7.74 1.40 -17.87
N ALA A 11 -7.91 1.93 -19.08
CA ALA A 11 -8.94 2.91 -19.38
C ALA A 11 -10.36 2.36 -19.12
N GLN A 12 -10.64 1.12 -19.53
CA GLN A 12 -11.92 0.46 -19.27
C GLN A 12 -12.12 0.14 -17.79
N ALA A 13 -11.08 -0.37 -17.11
CA ALA A 13 -11.14 -0.67 -15.68
C ALA A 13 -11.39 0.59 -14.83
N LEU A 14 -10.94 1.76 -15.28
CA LEU A 14 -11.21 3.05 -14.64
C LEU A 14 -12.65 3.53 -14.87
N GLN A 15 -13.26 3.23 -16.01
CA GLN A 15 -14.64 3.59 -16.31
C GLN A 15 -15.66 2.76 -15.50
N HIS A 16 -15.33 1.51 -15.21
CA HIS A 16 -16.17 0.59 -14.45
C HIS A 16 -15.64 0.29 -13.05
N SER A 17 -14.81 1.16 -12.46
CA SER A 17 -14.24 0.88 -11.15
C SER A 17 -15.33 0.91 -10.08
N THR A 18 -15.64 -0.25 -9.52
CA THR A 18 -16.36 -0.33 -8.25
C THR A 18 -15.44 0.25 -7.17
N GLY A 19 -15.99 0.98 -6.18
CA GLY A 19 -15.15 1.55 -5.11
C GLY A 19 -14.40 0.48 -4.30
N PHE A 20 -14.97 -0.74 -4.29
CA PHE A 20 -14.51 -1.87 -3.51
C PHE A 20 -13.30 -2.60 -4.14
N SER A 21 -12.37 -3.04 -3.29
CA SER A 21 -11.16 -3.76 -3.65
C SER A 21 -10.99 -5.00 -2.75
N TRP A 22 -11.24 -6.17 -3.32
CA TRP A 22 -10.96 -7.45 -2.63
C TRP A 22 -9.51 -7.57 -2.18
N ALA A 23 -8.57 -7.10 -2.99
CA ALA A 23 -7.16 -7.15 -2.67
C ALA A 23 -6.78 -6.17 -1.54
N GLY A 24 -7.42 -5.00 -1.49
CA GLY A 24 -7.25 -4.05 -0.38
C GLY A 24 -7.79 -4.61 0.93
N LEU A 25 -8.92 -5.33 0.88
CA LEU A 25 -9.50 -5.99 2.05
C LEU A 25 -8.61 -7.11 2.59
N LEU A 26 -8.15 -8.02 1.73
CA LEU A 26 -7.42 -9.21 2.18
C LEU A 26 -5.95 -8.91 2.52
N PHE A 27 -5.31 -8.02 1.77
CA PHE A 27 -3.86 -7.80 1.88
C PHE A 27 -3.50 -6.44 2.49
N GLY A 28 -4.47 -5.55 2.75
CA GLY A 28 -4.25 -4.28 3.46
C GLY A 28 -3.06 -3.48 2.92
N GLY A 29 -2.08 -3.21 3.79
CA GLY A 29 -0.86 -2.48 3.44
C GLY A 29 0.01 -3.17 2.37
N TYR A 30 0.02 -4.51 2.30
CA TYR A 30 0.78 -5.25 1.28
C TYR A 30 0.26 -4.98 -0.13
N TRP A 31 -1.06 -4.76 -0.27
CA TRP A 31 -1.65 -4.38 -1.54
C TRP A 31 -1.12 -3.02 -2.04
N LEU A 32 -0.88 -2.06 -1.14
CA LEU A 32 -0.29 -0.76 -1.49
C LEU A 32 1.15 -0.93 -2.01
N LEU A 33 1.96 -1.75 -1.34
CA LEU A 33 3.33 -2.06 -1.80
C LEU A 33 3.31 -2.73 -3.18
N TYR A 34 2.43 -3.71 -3.36
CA TYR A 34 2.26 -4.43 -4.62
C TYR A 34 1.90 -3.48 -5.77
N ARG A 35 1.06 -2.46 -5.51
CA ARG A 35 0.62 -1.46 -6.49
C ARG A 35 1.53 -0.23 -6.57
N LYS A 36 2.70 -0.27 -5.93
CA LYS A 36 3.70 0.81 -5.90
C LYS A 36 3.17 2.12 -5.29
N MET A 37 2.19 2.05 -4.39
CA MET A 37 1.61 3.18 -3.65
C MET A 37 2.40 3.44 -2.36
N TYR A 38 3.71 3.69 -2.50
CA TYR A 38 4.65 3.72 -1.37
C TYR A 38 4.36 4.84 -0.38
N ALA A 39 3.96 6.03 -0.85
CA ALA A 39 3.63 7.14 0.03
C ALA A 39 2.45 6.79 0.95
N GLN A 40 1.39 6.20 0.40
CA GLN A 40 0.23 5.74 1.16
C GLN A 40 0.59 4.60 2.13
N PHE A 41 1.48 3.70 1.72
CA PHE A 41 1.98 2.64 2.59
C PHE A 41 2.76 3.19 3.79
N PHE A 42 3.72 4.09 3.58
CA PHE A 42 4.51 4.67 4.68
C PHE A 42 3.66 5.58 5.57
N LEU A 43 2.67 6.29 5.01
CA LEU A 43 1.70 7.04 5.79
C LEU A 43 0.90 6.10 6.71
N LEU A 44 0.38 4.99 6.17
CA LEU A 44 -0.31 3.97 6.95
C LEU A 44 0.59 3.42 8.06
N LEU A 45 1.84 3.08 7.74
CA LEU A 45 2.81 2.56 8.69
C LEU A 45 3.05 3.54 9.84
N ALA A 46 3.24 4.83 9.52
CA ALA A 46 3.43 5.87 10.51
C ALA A 46 2.19 6.02 11.42
N VAL A 47 0.98 6.07 10.84
CA VAL A 47 -0.27 6.16 11.61
C VAL A 47 -0.42 4.97 12.55
N LEU A 48 -0.20 3.74 12.07
CA LEU A 48 -0.29 2.54 12.91
C LEU A 48 0.78 2.50 14.01
N PHE A 49 2.00 2.94 13.70
CA PHE A 49 3.08 3.04 14.68
C PHE A 49 2.72 4.00 15.81
N PHE A 50 2.30 5.23 15.49
CA PHE A 50 1.92 6.21 16.52
C PHE A 50 0.69 5.77 17.31
N LEU A 51 -0.30 5.18 16.65
CA LEU A 51 -1.50 4.69 17.33
C LEU A 51 -1.19 3.52 18.27
N GLY A 52 -0.31 2.60 17.85
CA GLY A 52 0.20 1.53 18.69
C GLY A 52 1.02 2.05 19.87
N MET A 53 1.89 3.03 19.64
CA MET A 53 2.70 3.67 20.69
C MET A 53 1.81 4.37 21.73
N ILE A 54 0.85 5.20 21.29
CA ILE A 54 -0.11 5.86 22.18
C ILE A 54 -0.91 4.82 22.96
N GLY A 55 -1.40 3.78 22.27
CA GLY A 55 -2.15 2.69 22.89
C GLY A 55 -1.35 1.95 23.97
N ALA A 56 -0.07 1.70 23.74
CA ALA A 56 0.81 1.11 24.73
C ALA A 56 1.03 2.04 25.94
N ILE A 57 1.21 3.34 25.72
CA ILE A 57 1.41 4.34 26.79
C ILE A 57 0.19 4.42 27.73
N ILE A 58 -1.02 4.38 27.17
CA ILE A 58 -2.26 4.44 27.97
C ILE A 58 -2.70 3.06 28.49
N GLY A 59 -1.92 2.00 28.23
CA GLY A 59 -2.19 0.65 28.73
C GLY A 59 -3.34 -0.08 28.03
N LEU A 60 -3.60 0.20 26.75
CA LEU A 60 -4.59 -0.57 25.99
C LEU A 60 -4.20 -2.05 25.90
N PRO A 61 -5.15 -2.98 26.12
CA PRO A 61 -4.86 -4.39 26.02
C PRO A 61 -4.58 -4.79 24.57
N TRP A 62 -3.70 -5.76 24.37
CA TRP A 62 -3.27 -6.22 23.04
C TRP A 62 -4.41 -6.57 22.07
N PRO A 63 -5.58 -7.13 22.48
CA PRO A 63 -6.66 -7.42 21.53
C PRO A 63 -7.25 -6.15 20.91
N VAL A 64 -7.29 -5.04 21.67
CA VAL A 64 -7.79 -3.75 21.16
C VAL A 64 -6.82 -3.20 20.11
N LEU A 65 -5.51 -3.30 20.35
CA LEU A 65 -4.49 -2.89 19.38
C LEU A 65 -4.56 -3.72 18.08
N LEU A 66 -4.89 -5.01 18.18
CA LEU A 66 -5.12 -5.84 17.00
C LEU A 66 -6.38 -5.45 16.22
N LEU A 67 -7.49 -5.15 16.90
CA LEU A 67 -8.70 -4.69 16.20
C LEU A 67 -8.44 -3.40 15.43
N VAL A 68 -7.67 -2.48 16.03
CA VAL A 68 -7.24 -1.24 15.39
C VAL A 68 -6.39 -1.51 14.14
N SER A 69 -5.51 -2.51 14.16
CA SER A 69 -4.67 -2.86 13.01
C SER A 69 -5.44 -3.52 11.85
N LEU A 70 -6.66 -4.01 12.10
CA LEU A 70 -7.56 -4.53 11.07
C LEU A 70 -8.35 -3.42 10.35
N LEU A 71 -8.57 -2.25 10.97
CA LEU A 71 -9.33 -1.14 10.36
C LEU A 71 -8.82 -0.74 8.96
N PRO A 72 -7.50 -0.62 8.72
CA PRO A 72 -6.98 -0.32 7.39
C PRO A 72 -7.41 -1.33 6.32
N HIS A 73 -7.54 -2.62 6.67
CA HIS A 73 -7.97 -3.65 5.73
C HIS A 73 -9.39 -3.35 5.25
N VAL A 74 -10.31 -3.06 6.18
CA VAL A 74 -11.69 -2.69 5.84
C VAL A 74 -11.73 -1.40 5.01
N VAL A 75 -10.97 -0.38 5.42
CA VAL A 75 -10.91 0.90 4.69
C VAL A 75 -10.41 0.68 3.25
N TYR A 76 -9.28 0.01 3.06
CA TYR A 76 -8.77 -0.27 1.72
C TYR A 76 -9.65 -1.26 0.95
N GLY A 77 -10.39 -2.11 1.64
CA GLY A 77 -11.47 -2.89 1.06
C GLY A 77 -12.54 -2.01 0.43
N CYS A 78 -13.05 -1.03 1.16
CA CYS A 78 -14.15 -0.18 0.69
C CYS A 78 -13.75 0.90 -0.31
N VAL A 79 -12.56 1.49 -0.16
CA VAL A 79 -12.13 2.65 -0.99
C VAL A 79 -10.89 2.40 -1.84
N GLY A 80 -10.28 1.23 -1.75
CA GLY A 80 -8.98 0.95 -2.39
C GLY A 80 -9.01 1.15 -3.90
N SER A 81 -10.03 0.65 -4.58
CA SER A 81 -10.12 0.77 -6.05
C SER A 81 -10.17 2.22 -6.49
N HIS A 82 -10.96 3.05 -5.80
CA HIS A 82 -11.02 4.49 -6.04
C HIS A 82 -9.70 5.22 -5.75
N LEU A 83 -9.07 4.87 -4.63
CA LEU A 83 -7.76 5.42 -4.24
C LEU A 83 -6.69 5.11 -5.30
N TYR A 84 -6.67 3.88 -5.81
CA TYR A 84 -5.75 3.48 -6.87
C TYR A 84 -6.04 4.21 -8.18
N THR A 85 -7.31 4.34 -8.56
CA THR A 85 -7.75 5.08 -9.74
C THR A 85 -7.23 6.51 -9.72
N ARG A 86 -7.43 7.22 -8.60
CA ARG A 86 -6.90 8.58 -8.41
C ARG A 86 -5.37 8.62 -8.50
N PHE A 87 -4.69 7.73 -7.79
CA PHE A 87 -3.22 7.63 -7.82
C PHE A 87 -2.67 7.47 -9.24
N VAL A 88 -3.30 6.62 -10.05
CA VAL A 88 -2.89 6.41 -11.44
C VAL A 88 -3.16 7.65 -12.30
N GLN A 89 -4.33 8.27 -12.14
CA GLN A 89 -4.68 9.50 -12.87
C GLN A 89 -3.69 10.63 -12.54
N ASP A 90 -3.37 10.82 -11.26
CA ASP A 90 -2.41 11.82 -10.80
C ASP A 90 -1.02 11.56 -11.41
N LYS A 91 -0.54 10.31 -11.35
CA LYS A 91 0.75 9.90 -11.93
C LYS A 91 0.83 10.14 -13.44
N VAL A 92 -0.22 9.80 -14.18
CA VAL A 92 -0.30 10.03 -15.63
C VAL A 92 -0.38 11.52 -15.93
N SER A 93 -1.21 12.28 -15.21
CA SER A 93 -1.35 13.73 -15.44
C SER A 93 -0.05 14.48 -15.14
N ALA A 94 0.71 14.06 -14.14
CA ALA A 94 2.02 14.63 -13.81
C ALA A 94 3.04 14.37 -14.93
N TYR A 95 3.08 13.15 -15.46
CA TYR A 95 3.93 12.80 -16.59
C TYR A 95 3.56 13.60 -17.85
N GLN A 96 2.27 13.76 -18.14
CA GLN A 96 1.82 14.53 -19.32
C GLN A 96 2.16 16.03 -19.21
N ARG A 97 2.13 16.60 -18.00
CA ARG A 97 2.51 18.00 -17.75
C ARG A 97 4.01 18.24 -17.90
N SER A 98 4.85 17.27 -17.53
CA SER A 98 6.31 17.39 -17.63
C SER A 98 6.95 16.02 -17.93
N PRO A 99 7.05 15.63 -19.22
CA PRO A 99 7.63 14.36 -19.59
C PRO A 99 9.14 14.38 -19.37
N LYS A 100 9.62 13.70 -18.31
CA LYS A 100 11.06 13.60 -18.00
C LYS A 100 11.78 12.46 -18.73
N TYR A 101 11.03 11.45 -19.17
CA TYR A 101 11.57 10.21 -19.77
C TYR A 101 10.66 9.71 -20.90
N SER A 102 11.13 8.74 -21.68
CA SER A 102 10.35 8.19 -22.77
C SER A 102 9.05 7.52 -22.28
N PRO A 103 8.01 7.46 -23.13
CA PRO A 103 6.75 6.81 -22.77
C PRO A 103 6.91 5.31 -22.44
N GLN A 104 7.91 4.63 -23.02
CA GLN A 104 8.22 3.23 -22.70
C GLN A 104 8.73 3.09 -21.26
N VAL A 105 9.70 3.92 -20.86
CA VAL A 105 10.25 3.92 -19.48
C VAL A 105 9.16 4.27 -18.46
N PHE A 106 8.28 5.21 -18.81
CA PHE A 106 7.13 5.52 -17.96
C PHE A 106 6.18 4.32 -17.79
N ALA A 107 5.90 3.58 -18.86
CA ALA A 107 5.05 2.38 -18.81
C ALA A 107 5.66 1.28 -17.92
N GLU A 108 6.97 1.07 -17.97
CA GLU A 108 7.70 0.12 -17.11
C GLU A 108 7.67 0.54 -15.63
N SER A 109 7.72 1.84 -15.36
CA SER A 109 7.57 2.38 -14.00
C SER A 109 6.15 2.16 -13.42
N GLY A 110 5.18 1.87 -14.28
CA GLY A 110 3.81 1.52 -13.93
C GLY A 110 3.65 0.07 -13.43
N GLY A 111 2.40 -0.36 -13.32
CA GLY A 111 2.07 -1.74 -12.97
C GLY A 111 2.37 -2.13 -11.53
N THR A 112 2.66 -3.41 -11.32
CA THR A 112 2.77 -4.05 -10.02
C THR A 112 4.18 -4.55 -9.73
N SER A 113 4.55 -4.69 -8.46
CA SER A 113 5.86 -5.21 -8.05
C SER A 113 5.71 -6.19 -6.90
N TRP A 114 6.29 -7.39 -7.06
CA TRP A 114 6.39 -8.38 -5.99
C TRP A 114 7.60 -8.19 -5.08
N SER A 115 8.65 -7.50 -5.57
CA SER A 115 9.87 -7.33 -4.79
C SER A 115 9.65 -6.55 -3.49
N GLN A 116 8.79 -5.52 -3.52
CA GLN A 116 8.54 -4.68 -2.35
C GLN A 116 7.71 -5.39 -1.25
N PRO A 117 6.58 -6.06 -1.56
CA PRO A 117 5.89 -6.92 -0.59
C PRO A 117 6.79 -7.98 0.05
N ILE A 118 7.62 -8.66 -0.75
CA ILE A 118 8.50 -9.73 -0.25
C ILE A 118 9.60 -9.16 0.65
N LEU A 119 10.24 -8.07 0.22
CA LEU A 119 11.26 -7.38 1.03
C LEU A 119 10.68 -6.94 2.37
N TRP A 120 9.48 -6.35 2.36
CA TRP A 120 8.82 -5.92 3.57
C TRP A 120 8.46 -7.09 4.50
N LEU A 121 7.95 -8.21 3.95
CA LEU A 121 7.69 -9.42 4.72
C LEU A 121 8.97 -9.94 5.38
N PHE A 122 10.09 -9.96 4.64
CA PHE A 122 11.38 -10.39 5.17
C PHE A 122 11.86 -9.51 6.32
N ILE A 123 11.73 -8.17 6.18
CA ILE A 123 12.04 -7.22 7.26
C ILE A 123 11.15 -7.50 8.49
N GLN A 124 9.84 -7.68 8.30
CA GLN A 124 8.92 -7.98 9.41
C GLN A 124 9.30 -9.26 10.15
N LEU A 125 9.63 -10.34 9.42
CA LEU A 125 10.04 -11.62 10.01
C LEU A 125 11.32 -11.46 10.84
N ILE A 126 12.31 -10.74 10.32
CA ILE A 126 13.56 -10.45 11.06
C ILE A 126 13.26 -9.61 12.31
N THR A 127 12.47 -8.55 12.20
CA THR A 127 12.13 -7.70 13.35
C THR A 127 11.43 -8.49 14.44
N VAL A 128 10.45 -9.32 14.09
CA VAL A 128 9.76 -10.19 15.07
C VAL A 128 10.73 -11.19 15.70
N TRP A 129 11.60 -11.81 14.89
CA TRP A 129 12.62 -12.73 15.40
C TRP A 129 13.60 -12.02 16.36
N MET A 130 14.06 -10.82 16.04
CA MET A 130 14.93 -10.02 16.92
C MET A 130 14.25 -9.64 18.23
N LEU A 131 12.96 -9.30 18.21
CA LEU A 131 12.20 -8.90 19.41
C LEU A 131 11.81 -10.09 20.32
N THR A 132 11.71 -11.28 19.75
CA THR A 132 11.31 -12.50 20.48
C THR A 132 12.49 -13.33 20.98
N THR A 133 13.65 -13.20 20.35
CA THR A 133 14.88 -13.84 20.83
C THR A 133 15.46 -13.09 22.05
N PRO A 134 16.11 -13.80 22.98
CA PRO A 134 16.60 -13.23 24.24
C PRO A 134 17.76 -12.23 24.09
N PHE A 135 18.22 -11.92 22.88
CA PHE A 135 19.31 -10.95 22.66
C PHE A 135 19.02 -9.54 23.22
N LEU A 136 17.74 -9.18 23.38
CA LEU A 136 17.29 -7.90 23.96
C LEU A 136 16.73 -8.05 25.39
N ARG A 137 16.80 -9.23 26.01
CA ARG A 137 16.45 -9.44 27.43
C ARG A 137 17.69 -9.24 28.29
N TYR A 138 18.16 -8.00 28.39
CA TYR A 138 19.16 -7.56 29.38
C TYR A 138 18.63 -6.35 30.13
#